data_AF-A0A7C9A4U5-F1
#
_entry.id   AF-A0A7C9A4U5-F1
#
_cell.length_a   1.000
_cell.length_b   1.000
_cell.length_c   1.000
_cell.angle_alpha   90.00
_cell.angle_beta   90.00
_cell.angle_gamma   90.00
#
_symmetry.space_group_name_H-M   'P 1'
#
loop_
_entity.id
_entity.type
_entity.pdbx_description
1 polymer ?
#
loop_
_entity_poly.entity_id
_entity_poly.type
_entity_poly.pdbx_seq_one_letter_code
_entity_poly.pdbx_strand_id
1 'polypeptide(L)'
;MSVCCCGVECLVVAGFGRWAWKRCTYVGSNDSATWPEATVEEFEPVPRICRIILAVYEPDLHNPKYAPPGGYGLNPDWVVKRVTYEQTSGHAPPYLIYIDHEHHEIVLAVRGLNLVKESD
;
A
#
# COMPACT_ATOMS: atom_id res chain seq x y z
N MET A 1 11.79 -47.36 -2.23
CA MET A 1 11.08 -46.45 -1.29
C MET A 1 11.09 -45.02 -1.86
N SER A 2 10.55 -44.83 -3.08
CA SER A 2 10.58 -43.53 -3.79
C SER A 2 9.24 -43.15 -4.44
N VAL A 3 8.34 -44.12 -4.65
CA VAL A 3 7.03 -43.90 -5.30
C VAL A 3 5.96 -43.35 -4.34
N CYS A 4 6.08 -43.58 -3.03
CA CYS A 4 5.09 -43.09 -2.06
C CYS A 4 5.23 -41.60 -1.72
N CYS A 5 6.39 -40.98 -1.94
CA CYS A 5 6.58 -39.54 -1.69
C CYS A 5 5.88 -38.68 -2.74
N CYS A 6 5.92 -39.07 -4.02
CA CYS A 6 5.29 -38.29 -5.11
C CYS A 6 3.77 -38.15 -4.97
N GLY A 7 3.08 -39.17 -4.43
CA GLY A 7 1.62 -39.14 -4.30
C GLY A 7 1.14 -38.09 -3.29
N VAL A 8 1.84 -37.99 -2.14
CA VAL A 8 1.52 -37.02 -1.09
C VAL A 8 1.86 -35.60 -1.55
N GLU A 9 3.01 -35.42 -2.20
CA GLU A 9 3.41 -34.14 -2.78
C GLU A 9 2.40 -33.64 -3.82
N CYS A 10 1.90 -34.51 -4.70
CA CYS A 10 0.86 -34.16 -5.68
C CYS A 10 -0.46 -33.74 -5.03
N LEU A 11 -0.89 -34.38 -3.93
CA LEU A 11 -2.09 -33.99 -3.20
C LEU A 11 -1.92 -32.63 -2.51
N VAL A 12 -0.74 -32.37 -1.96
CA VAL A 12 -0.40 -31.07 -1.36
C VAL A 12 -0.39 -29.97 -2.43
N VAL A 13 0.23 -30.21 -3.58
CA VAL A 13 0.27 -29.24 -4.69
C VAL A 13 -1.11 -29.00 -5.28
N ALA A 14 -1.92 -30.04 -5.50
CA ALA A 14 -3.29 -29.89 -5.99
C ALA A 14 -4.19 -29.17 -4.97
N GLY A 15 -4.04 -29.48 -3.67
CA GLY A 15 -4.74 -28.82 -2.58
C GLY A 15 -4.37 -27.34 -2.48
N PHE A 16 -3.07 -27.02 -2.52
CA PHE A 16 -2.56 -25.66 -2.49
C PHE A 16 -2.96 -24.88 -3.75
N GLY A 17 -2.89 -25.49 -4.93
CA GLY A 17 -3.33 -24.90 -6.20
C GLY A 17 -4.83 -24.58 -6.18
N ARG A 18 -5.66 -25.48 -5.64
CA ARG A 18 -7.10 -25.21 -5.48
C ARG A 18 -7.39 -24.13 -4.45
N TRP A 19 -6.64 -24.11 -3.34
CA TRP A 19 -6.75 -23.06 -2.33
C TRP A 19 -6.33 -21.70 -2.89
N ALA A 20 -5.21 -21.64 -3.61
CA ALA A 20 -4.70 -20.44 -4.26
C ALA A 20 -5.67 -19.94 -5.33
N TRP A 21 -6.20 -20.84 -6.18
CA TRP A 21 -7.25 -20.51 -7.15
C TRP A 21 -8.45 -19.87 -6.47
N LYS A 22 -8.98 -20.50 -5.40
CA LYS A 22 -10.11 -19.93 -4.65
C LYS A 22 -9.76 -18.59 -4.03
N ARG A 23 -8.58 -18.44 -3.40
CA ARG A 23 -8.18 -17.17 -2.78
C ARG A 23 -8.01 -16.05 -3.81
N CYS A 24 -7.40 -16.33 -4.95
CA CYS A 24 -7.10 -15.33 -5.96
C CYS A 24 -8.30 -14.97 -6.84
N THR A 25 -9.27 -15.89 -7.04
CA THR A 25 -10.42 -15.64 -7.92
C THR A 25 -11.73 -15.35 -7.18
N TYR A 26 -11.90 -15.86 -5.96
CA TYR A 26 -13.20 -15.85 -5.26
C TYR A 26 -13.34 -14.73 -4.22
N VAL A 27 -12.25 -14.14 -3.75
CA VAL A 27 -12.26 -13.34 -2.51
C VAL A 27 -12.48 -11.84 -2.76
N GLY A 28 -12.18 -11.31 -3.95
CA GLY A 28 -12.32 -9.86 -4.18
C GLY A 28 -13.76 -9.36 -4.24
N SER A 29 -14.59 -9.93 -5.12
CA SER A 29 -15.95 -9.41 -5.39
C SER A 29 -17.01 -9.88 -4.40
N ASN A 30 -16.82 -11.03 -3.75
CA ASN A 30 -17.81 -11.58 -2.82
C ASN A 30 -17.68 -10.98 -1.41
N ASP A 31 -16.47 -10.56 -1.00
CA ASP A 31 -16.26 -9.99 0.33
C ASP A 31 -16.98 -8.65 0.50
N SER A 32 -17.12 -7.88 -0.59
CA SER A 32 -17.87 -6.61 -0.61
C SER A 32 -19.33 -6.75 -1.04
N ALA A 33 -19.81 -7.97 -1.33
CA ALA A 33 -21.16 -8.17 -1.87
C ALA A 33 -22.28 -7.74 -0.91
N THR A 34 -21.98 -7.69 0.39
CA THR A 34 -22.92 -7.26 1.44
C THR A 34 -22.60 -5.87 2.00
N TRP A 35 -21.58 -5.18 1.47
CA TRP A 35 -21.20 -3.87 1.98
C TRP A 35 -22.20 -2.81 1.52
N PRO A 36 -22.62 -1.90 2.40
CA PRO A 36 -23.43 -0.77 1.99
C PRO A 36 -22.63 0.17 1.09
N GLU A 37 -23.32 0.96 0.27
CA GLU A 37 -22.71 2.06 -0.46
C GLU A 37 -22.10 3.06 0.53
N ALA A 38 -20.89 3.55 0.23
CA ALA A 38 -20.22 4.53 1.06
C ALA A 38 -20.98 5.86 1.04
N THR A 39 -21.19 6.44 2.21
CA THR A 39 -21.74 7.78 2.35
C THR A 39 -20.71 8.84 1.93
N VAL A 40 -21.18 10.06 1.66
CA VAL A 40 -20.30 11.16 1.25
C VAL A 40 -19.31 11.50 2.38
N GLU A 41 -19.77 11.43 3.62
CA GLU A 41 -19.00 11.72 4.83
C GLU A 41 -17.90 10.68 5.06
N GLU A 42 -18.19 9.39 4.79
CA GLU A 42 -17.18 8.32 4.87
C GLU A 42 -16.13 8.43 3.77
N PHE A 43 -16.49 8.98 2.61
CA PHE A 43 -15.58 9.12 1.47
C PHE A 43 -14.81 10.45 1.47
N GLU A 44 -15.27 11.46 2.21
CA GLU A 44 -14.65 12.78 2.34
C GLU A 44 -13.12 12.74 2.60
N PRO A 45 -12.60 11.91 3.52
CA PRO A 45 -11.16 11.89 3.80
C PRO A 45 -10.34 11.15 2.74
N VAL A 46 -10.96 10.36 1.86
CA VAL A 46 -10.26 9.47 0.92
C VAL A 46 -9.36 10.26 -0.04
N PRO A 47 -9.81 11.34 -0.71
CA PRO A 47 -8.94 12.15 -1.56
C PRO A 47 -7.74 12.75 -0.81
N ARG A 48 -7.91 13.18 0.44
CA ARG A 48 -6.82 13.71 1.28
C ARG A 48 -5.78 12.62 1.55
N ILE A 49 -6.22 11.45 2.02
CA ILE A 49 -5.34 10.31 2.31
C ILE A 49 -4.59 9.86 1.05
N CYS A 50 -5.27 9.79 -0.10
CA CYS A 50 -4.63 9.46 -1.37
C CYS A 50 -3.52 10.45 -1.75
N ARG A 51 -3.73 11.76 -1.52
CA ARG A 51 -2.68 12.77 -1.76
C ARG A 51 -1.49 12.57 -0.83
N ILE A 52 -1.71 12.28 0.45
CA ILE A 52 -0.62 11.99 1.40
C ILE A 52 0.17 10.74 0.99
N ILE A 53 -0.51 9.68 0.56
CA ILE A 53 0.14 8.45 0.08
C ILE A 53 1.03 8.76 -1.15
N LEU A 54 0.51 9.53 -2.11
CA LEU A 54 1.27 9.93 -3.30
C LEU A 54 2.46 10.84 -2.94
N ALA A 55 2.34 11.65 -1.90
CA ALA A 55 3.41 12.53 -1.42
C ALA A 55 4.68 11.76 -1.00
N VAL A 56 4.56 10.51 -0.54
CA VAL A 56 5.71 9.65 -0.20
C VAL A 56 6.59 9.36 -1.41
N TYR A 57 6.04 9.42 -2.62
CA TYR A 57 6.78 9.14 -3.86
C TYR A 57 7.54 10.36 -4.39
N GLU A 58 7.19 11.57 -3.97
CA GLU A 58 7.87 12.80 -4.39
C GLU A 58 9.28 12.86 -3.80
N PRO A 59 10.34 13.20 -4.53
CA PRO A 59 11.67 13.35 -3.95
C PRO A 59 11.77 14.54 -2.98
N ASP A 60 11.03 15.60 -3.23
CA ASP A 60 10.96 16.81 -2.40
C ASP A 60 9.50 17.29 -2.35
N LEU A 61 9.00 17.56 -1.14
CA LEU A 61 7.63 17.99 -0.90
C LEU A 61 7.45 19.51 -1.06
N HIS A 62 8.52 20.30 -0.92
CA HIS A 62 8.45 21.74 -1.16
C HIS A 62 8.43 22.06 -2.66
N ASN A 63 9.07 21.23 -3.47
CA ASN A 63 9.08 21.35 -4.92
C ASN A 63 8.70 20.00 -5.59
N PRO A 64 7.41 19.62 -5.52
CA PRO A 64 6.94 18.35 -6.06
C PRO A 64 7.02 18.31 -7.59
N LYS A 65 7.40 17.16 -8.16
CA LYS A 65 7.57 16.96 -9.60
C LYS A 65 6.35 16.33 -10.28
N TYR A 66 5.58 15.55 -9.54
CA TYR A 66 4.47 14.71 -10.00
C TYR A 66 3.16 15.08 -9.28
N ALA A 67 3.04 16.33 -8.83
CA ALA A 67 1.87 16.82 -8.15
C ALA A 67 0.60 16.67 -9.02
N PRO A 68 -0.52 16.19 -8.43
CA PRO A 68 -1.80 16.18 -9.13
C PRO A 68 -2.26 17.61 -9.43
N PRO A 69 -3.23 17.80 -10.36
CA PRO A 69 -3.86 19.10 -10.57
C PRO A 69 -4.37 19.70 -9.25
N GLY A 70 -3.90 20.90 -8.90
CA GLY A 70 -4.22 21.55 -7.62
C GLY A 70 -3.28 21.19 -6.45
N GLY A 71 -2.21 20.43 -6.70
CA GLY A 71 -1.20 20.11 -5.70
C GLY A 71 -1.63 19.06 -4.69
N TYR A 72 -0.72 18.76 -3.76
CA TYR A 72 -0.99 17.76 -2.73
C TYR A 72 -1.90 18.24 -1.59
N GLY A 73 -2.08 19.55 -1.42
CA GLY A 73 -2.93 20.10 -0.35
C GLY A 73 -2.44 19.74 1.06
N LEU A 74 -1.15 19.44 1.21
CA LEU A 74 -0.49 19.14 2.49
C LEU A 74 0.63 20.14 2.73
N ASN A 75 0.91 20.42 4.00
CA ASN A 75 1.97 21.33 4.39
C ASN A 75 3.28 20.56 4.59
N PRO A 76 4.33 20.77 3.76
CA PRO A 76 5.59 20.06 3.91
C PRO A 76 6.25 20.23 5.29
N ASP A 77 6.01 21.36 5.97
CA ASP A 77 6.59 21.66 7.29
C ASP A 77 6.03 20.78 8.41
N TRP A 78 4.90 20.10 8.18
CA TRP A 78 4.29 19.19 9.15
C TRP A 78 4.83 17.75 9.05
N VAL A 79 5.79 17.52 8.16
CA VAL A 79 6.51 16.25 8.06
C VAL A 79 7.52 16.16 9.20
N VAL A 80 7.29 15.23 10.12
CA VAL A 80 8.20 14.98 11.25
C VAL A 80 9.40 14.16 10.80
N LYS A 81 9.15 13.15 9.96
CA LYS A 81 10.19 12.23 9.53
C LYS A 81 9.88 11.70 8.15
N ARG A 82 10.92 11.66 7.33
CA ARG A 82 10.89 11.04 6.02
C ARG A 82 12.11 10.15 5.88
N VAL A 83 11.90 8.92 5.43
CA VAL A 83 12.98 7.95 5.28
C VAL A 83 12.97 7.39 3.86
N THR A 84 14.08 7.56 3.15
CA THR A 84 14.27 7.04 1.79
C THR A 84 14.92 5.65 1.81
N TYR A 85 14.97 4.98 0.65
CA TYR A 85 15.58 3.65 0.52
C TYR A 85 17.06 3.64 0.94
N GLU A 86 17.79 4.70 0.64
CA GLU A 86 19.20 4.84 1.01
C GLU A 86 19.38 4.82 2.52
N GLN A 87 18.42 5.39 3.26
CA GLN A 87 18.42 5.46 4.71
C GLN A 87 17.90 4.18 5.38
N THR A 88 17.02 3.41 4.71
CA THR A 88 16.58 2.10 5.21
C THR A 88 17.55 0.97 4.90
N SER A 89 18.49 1.19 3.98
CA SER A 89 19.45 0.17 3.51
C SER A 89 18.78 -1.13 3.07
N GLY A 90 17.55 -1.05 2.52
CA GLY A 90 16.77 -2.21 2.10
C GLY A 90 16.07 -2.99 3.22
N HIS A 91 16.23 -2.60 4.49
CA HIS A 91 15.58 -3.29 5.61
C HIS A 91 14.10 -2.93 5.80
N ALA A 92 13.66 -1.83 5.18
CA ALA A 92 12.28 -1.37 5.25
C ALA A 92 11.90 -0.56 4.00
N PRO A 93 10.62 -0.57 3.61
CA PRO A 93 10.13 0.34 2.58
C PRO A 93 10.27 1.80 3.04
N PRO A 94 10.49 2.75 2.12
CA PRO A 94 10.46 4.18 2.43
C PRO A 94 9.13 4.59 3.08
N TYR A 95 9.20 5.52 4.02
CA TYR A 95 8.01 5.98 4.73
C TYR A 95 8.09 7.45 5.12
N LEU A 96 6.92 8.02 5.38
CA LEU A 96 6.69 9.39 5.81
C LEU A 96 5.85 9.38 7.09
N ILE A 97 6.27 10.12 8.10
CA ILE A 97 5.50 10.42 9.30
C ILE A 97 5.06 11.88 9.21
N TYR A 98 3.76 12.09 9.11
CA TYR A 98 3.12 13.40 8.94
C TYR A 98 2.16 13.66 10.09
N ILE A 99 2.16 14.88 10.63
CA ILE A 99 1.18 15.32 11.63
C ILE A 99 0.18 16.23 10.93
N ASP A 100 -1.05 15.75 10.76
CA ASP A 100 -2.13 16.57 10.23
C ASP A 100 -2.76 17.38 11.38
N HIS A 101 -2.34 18.64 11.49
CA HIS A 101 -2.83 19.53 12.53
C HIS A 101 -4.29 19.97 12.33
N GLU A 102 -4.80 19.94 11.09
CA GLU A 102 -6.18 20.34 10.78
C GLU A 102 -7.17 19.24 11.15
N HIS A 103 -6.79 17.98 10.90
CA HIS A 103 -7.64 16.82 11.16
C HIS A 103 -7.33 16.12 12.48
N HIS A 104 -6.30 16.58 13.20
CA HIS A 104 -5.80 15.99 14.46
C HIS A 104 -5.36 14.51 14.31
N GLU A 105 -4.71 14.20 13.19
CA GLU A 105 -4.29 12.84 12.82
C GLU A 105 -2.77 12.72 12.75
N ILE A 106 -2.25 11.54 13.04
CA ILE A 106 -0.85 11.17 12.78
C ILE A 106 -0.87 10.12 11.68
N VAL A 107 -0.27 10.46 10.53
CA VAL A 107 -0.28 9.60 9.34
C VAL A 107 1.10 8.97 9.15
N LEU A 108 1.13 7.63 9.13
CA LEU A 108 2.26 6.85 8.66
C LEU A 108 1.97 6.40 7.23
N ALA A 109 2.57 7.09 6.27
CA ALA A 109 2.44 6.73 4.87
C ALA A 109 3.65 5.90 4.43
N VAL A 110 3.40 4.65 4.05
CA VAL A 110 4.44 3.70 3.65
C VAL A 110 4.39 3.53 2.13
N ARG A 111 5.55 3.64 1.48
CA ARG A 111 5.68 3.43 0.05
C ARG A 111 5.56 1.93 -0.26
N GLY A 112 4.75 1.57 -1.25
CA GLY A 112 4.70 0.21 -1.77
C GLY A 112 5.98 -0.16 -2.54
N LEU A 113 6.17 -1.47 -2.76
CA LEU A 113 7.28 -2.02 -3.54
C LEU A 113 7.38 -1.33 -4.90
N ASN A 114 8.57 -0.89 -5.27
CA ASN A 114 8.80 -0.25 -6.56
C ASN A 114 8.98 -1.33 -7.63
N LEU A 115 7.88 -1.84 -8.18
CA LEU A 115 7.89 -2.88 -9.23
C LEU A 115 8.65 -2.48 -10.52
N VAL A 116 9.10 -1.23 -10.64
CA VAL A 116 9.88 -0.71 -11.77
C VAL A 116 11.39 -0.86 -11.55
N LYS A 117 11.86 -1.01 -10.30
CA LYS A 117 13.28 -1.27 -10.00
C LYS A 117 13.42 -2.68 -9.45
N GLU A 118 14.07 -3.53 -10.23
CA GLU A 118 14.37 -4.95 -9.95
C GLU A 118 15.42 -5.16 -8.82
N SER A 119 15.59 -4.18 -7.94
CA SER A 119 16.48 -4.24 -6.80
C SER A 119 15.75 -3.71 -5.57
N ASP A 120 14.90 -4.57 -5.00
CA ASP A 120 14.62 -4.54 -3.57
C ASP A 120 15.62 -5.48 -2.86
#